data_AF-A0A7K1KLV9-F1
#
_entry.id   AF-A0A7K1KLV9-F1
#
_cell.length_a   1.000
_cell.length_b   1.000
_cell.length_c   1.000
_cell.angle_alpha   90.00
_cell.angle_beta   90.00
_cell.angle_gamma   90.00
#
_symmetry.space_group_name_H-M   'P 1'
#
loop_
_entity.id
_entity.type
_entity.pdbx_description
1 polymer ?
#
loop_
_entity_poly.entity_id
_entity_poly.type
_entity_poly.pdbx_seq_one_letter_code
_entity_poly.pdbx_strand_id
1 'polypeptide(L)'
;MATAYVLAIDVGKAENLGWADSEGNRGGYTTLEEQLAYAGAKLADGQPVALGFEAPIWVPLRDDLTTFNKSRGDLESSLNRPWSASAGCTVTAQALALMPLCLNVLKSALNGDIPATTVPATWFRDGGLLVWEAFVSGKHKGNDHADDADLAVKAFMDRGDRLDSDIPDQPAFSMAAAALLATKWAVRSEELTAPSIVISPE
;
A
#
# COMPACT_ATOMS: atom_id res chain seq x y z
N MET A 1 16.01 14.83 0.27
CA MET A 1 14.55 15.05 0.18
C MET A 1 14.05 15.46 1.55
N ALA A 2 12.97 16.25 1.63
CA ALA A 2 12.20 16.32 2.88
C ALA A 2 11.75 14.90 3.25
N THR A 3 11.72 14.57 4.54
CA THR A 3 11.25 13.27 5.02
C THR A 3 9.83 13.04 4.51
N ALA A 4 9.62 11.94 3.78
CA ALA A 4 8.28 11.60 3.29
C ALA A 4 7.34 11.34 4.47
N TYR A 5 6.07 11.69 4.29
CA TYR A 5 5.03 11.33 5.23
C TYR A 5 4.47 9.95 4.85
N VAL A 6 4.43 9.01 5.80
CA VAL A 6 4.01 7.63 5.55
C VAL A 6 2.74 7.35 6.35
N LEU A 7 1.75 6.76 5.70
CA LEU A 7 0.50 6.31 6.30
C LEU A 7 0.27 4.87 5.85
N ALA A 8 0.05 3.96 6.80
CA ALA A 8 -0.33 2.58 6.50
C ALA A 8 -1.72 2.28 7.08
N ILE A 9 -2.46 1.41 6.40
CA ILE A 9 -3.80 0.99 6.79
C ILE A 9 -3.81 -0.53 6.87
N ASP A 10 -4.16 -1.06 8.04
CA ASP A 10 -4.52 -2.47 8.18
C ASP A 10 -5.92 -2.69 7.60
N VAL A 11 -6.00 -3.49 6.54
CA VAL A 11 -7.21 -3.66 5.75
C VAL A 11 -8.09 -4.73 6.40
N GLY A 12 -9.26 -4.30 6.87
CA GLY A 12 -10.27 -5.18 7.44
C GLY A 12 -11.69 -4.74 7.14
N LYS A 13 -12.65 -5.40 7.81
CA LYS A 13 -14.00 -4.82 7.96
C LYS A 13 -13.88 -3.54 8.77
N ALA A 14 -14.83 -2.61 8.65
CA ALA A 14 -14.76 -1.30 9.32
C ALA A 14 -14.32 -1.39 10.81
N GLU A 15 -14.94 -2.25 11.59
CA GLU A 15 -14.61 -2.45 13.02
C GLU A 15 -13.19 -2.98 13.29
N ASN A 16 -12.56 -3.57 12.28
CA ASN A 16 -11.23 -4.19 12.30
C ASN A 16 -10.21 -3.40 11.46
N LEU A 17 -10.53 -2.17 11.06
CA LEU A 17 -9.58 -1.32 10.34
C LEU A 17 -8.74 -0.55 11.35
N GLY A 18 -7.42 -0.61 11.16
CA GLY A 18 -6.44 0.22 11.87
C GLY A 18 -5.66 1.09 10.90
N TRP A 19 -5.10 2.19 11.38
CA TRP A 19 -4.13 2.98 10.65
C TRP A 19 -3.06 3.54 11.58
N ALA A 20 -1.88 3.81 11.03
CA ALA A 20 -0.80 4.50 11.72
C ALA A 20 -0.01 5.39 10.74
N ASP A 21 0.68 6.39 11.26
CA ASP A 21 1.51 7.29 10.46
C ASP A 21 2.94 7.47 10.97
N SER A 22 3.79 8.07 10.11
CA SER A 22 5.20 8.35 10.41
C SER A 22 5.41 9.43 11.48
N GLU A 23 4.36 10.11 11.93
CA GLU A 23 4.41 11.10 13.02
C GLU A 23 4.07 10.47 14.38
N GLY A 24 3.79 9.16 14.41
CA GLY A 24 3.50 8.39 15.61
C GLY A 24 2.02 8.40 16.01
N ASN A 25 1.14 8.90 15.13
CA ASN A 25 -0.30 8.85 15.34
C ASN A 25 -0.85 7.50 14.88
N ARG A 26 -1.94 7.06 15.52
CA ARG A 26 -2.65 5.84 15.15
C ARG A 26 -4.13 5.94 15.46
N GLY A 27 -4.94 5.15 14.77
CA GLY A 27 -6.38 5.16 14.95
C GLY A 27 -7.08 4.00 14.27
N GLY A 28 -8.42 4.10 14.19
CA GLY A 28 -9.27 3.13 13.54
C GLY A 28 -10.18 3.78 12.51
N TYR A 29 -11.22 3.05 12.07
CA TYR A 29 -12.10 3.51 10.99
C TYR A 29 -12.78 4.86 11.22
N THR A 30 -13.10 5.24 12.46
CA THR A 30 -13.79 6.51 12.76
C THR A 30 -12.92 7.74 12.54
N THR A 31 -11.59 7.58 12.52
CA THR A 31 -10.62 8.69 12.39
C THR A 31 -9.84 8.62 11.07
N LEU A 32 -10.03 7.58 10.27
CA LEU A 32 -9.28 7.38 9.02
C LEU A 32 -9.50 8.53 8.02
N GLU A 33 -10.73 9.03 7.89
CA GLU A 33 -11.03 10.09 6.92
C GLU A 33 -10.30 11.39 7.26
N GLU A 34 -10.28 11.79 8.53
CA GLU A 34 -9.52 12.95 9.02
C GLU A 34 -8.02 12.76 8.76
N GLN A 35 -7.51 11.55 8.97
CA GLN A 35 -6.10 11.24 8.73
C GLN A 35 -5.73 11.29 7.25
N LEU A 36 -6.59 10.79 6.36
CA LEU A 36 -6.41 10.88 4.92
C LEU A 36 -6.47 12.34 4.46
N ALA A 37 -7.36 13.16 5.02
CA ALA A 37 -7.39 14.59 4.73
C ALA A 37 -6.09 15.29 5.16
N TYR A 38 -5.52 14.91 6.31
CA TYR A 38 -4.22 15.40 6.77
C TYR A 38 -3.09 15.01 5.81
N ALA A 39 -3.03 13.74 5.39
CA ALA A 39 -2.07 13.28 4.39
C ALA A 39 -2.25 14.01 3.03
N GLY A 40 -3.50 14.30 2.64
CA GLY A 40 -3.81 15.08 1.44
C GLY A 40 -3.30 16.51 1.53
N ALA A 41 -3.38 17.15 2.70
CA ALA A 41 -2.80 18.47 2.93
C ALA A 41 -1.26 18.45 2.80
N LYS A 42 -0.59 17.41 3.31
CA LYS A 42 0.87 17.25 3.11
C LYS A 42 1.23 17.15 1.63
N LEU A 43 0.47 16.38 0.86
CA LEU A 43 0.64 16.30 -0.60
C LEU A 43 0.44 17.65 -1.28
N ALA A 44 -0.60 18.40 -0.89
CA ALA A 44 -0.88 19.74 -1.43
C ALA A 44 0.26 20.74 -1.12
N ASP A 45 0.91 20.59 0.04
CA ASP A 45 2.09 21.37 0.45
C ASP A 45 3.39 20.90 -0.23
N GLY A 46 3.33 19.89 -1.11
CA GLY A 46 4.47 19.36 -1.86
C GLY A 46 5.33 18.35 -1.11
N GLN A 47 4.89 17.88 0.07
CA GLN A 47 5.57 16.79 0.78
C GLN A 47 5.22 15.45 0.11
N PRO A 48 6.22 14.60 -0.24
CA PRO A 48 5.94 13.25 -0.72
C PRO A 48 5.19 12.43 0.33
N VAL A 49 4.17 11.69 -0.11
CA VAL A 49 3.38 10.80 0.74
C VAL A 49 3.46 9.36 0.23
N ALA A 50 3.63 8.41 1.15
CA ALA A 50 3.51 6.99 0.89
C ALA A 50 2.30 6.40 1.62
N LEU A 51 1.35 5.83 0.87
CA LEU A 51 0.14 5.20 1.38
C LEU A 51 0.23 3.68 1.25
N GLY A 52 0.29 2.99 2.38
CA GLY A 52 0.38 1.55 2.49
C GLY A 52 -0.96 0.89 2.79
N PHE A 53 -1.20 -0.28 2.21
CA PHE A 53 -2.34 -1.14 2.54
C PHE A 53 -1.85 -2.52 2.96
N GLU A 54 -2.32 -3.03 4.11
CA GLU A 54 -2.10 -4.42 4.54
C GLU A 54 -3.02 -5.38 3.77
N ALA A 55 -2.79 -5.47 2.47
CA ALA A 55 -3.49 -6.38 1.58
C ALA A 55 -2.67 -6.57 0.30
N PRO A 56 -2.76 -7.74 -0.37
CA PRO A 56 -2.25 -7.85 -1.73
C PRO A 56 -2.87 -6.77 -2.64
N ILE A 57 -2.04 -5.86 -3.16
CA ILE A 57 -2.48 -4.78 -4.08
C ILE A 57 -2.10 -5.07 -5.54
N TRP A 58 -1.47 -6.20 -5.79
CA TRP A 58 -1.23 -6.75 -7.11
C TRP A 58 -1.22 -8.27 -7.06
N VAL A 59 -1.57 -8.89 -8.18
CA VAL A 59 -1.55 -10.35 -8.36
C VAL A 59 -0.65 -10.70 -9.55
N PRO A 60 0.00 -11.87 -9.57
CA PRO A 60 0.89 -12.22 -10.67
C PRO A 60 0.10 -12.51 -11.96
N LEU A 61 0.54 -11.96 -13.08
CA LEU A 61 0.03 -12.30 -14.42
C LEU A 61 0.78 -13.54 -14.93
N ARG A 62 0.20 -14.71 -14.67
CA ARG A 62 0.74 -16.02 -15.09
C ARG A 62 -0.09 -16.61 -16.22
N ASP A 63 0.58 -17.35 -17.09
CA ASP A 63 0.00 -18.07 -18.23
C ASP A 63 -0.31 -19.54 -17.93
N ASP A 64 0.07 -20.04 -16.75
CA ASP A 64 -0.14 -21.43 -16.32
C ASP A 64 -1.23 -21.56 -15.23
N LEU A 65 -2.27 -22.34 -15.55
CA LEU A 65 -3.40 -22.68 -14.67
C LEU A 65 -2.98 -23.44 -13.39
N THR A 66 -1.79 -24.03 -13.34
CA THR A 66 -1.29 -24.71 -12.13
C THR A 66 -0.53 -23.78 -11.20
N THR A 67 -0.24 -22.54 -11.63
CA THR A 67 0.56 -21.58 -10.87
C THR A 67 -0.14 -20.25 -10.63
N PHE A 68 -1.26 -19.94 -11.32
CA PHE A 68 -1.93 -18.64 -11.22
C PHE A 68 -2.19 -18.17 -9.78
N ASN A 69 -2.54 -19.09 -8.86
CA ASN A 69 -2.81 -18.80 -7.46
C ASN A 69 -1.65 -19.14 -6.50
N LYS A 70 -0.47 -19.53 -6.97
CA LYS A 70 0.68 -19.79 -6.09
C LYS A 70 1.22 -18.50 -5.48
N SER A 71 2.06 -18.64 -4.45
CA SER A 71 2.77 -17.52 -3.82
C SER A 71 3.51 -16.65 -4.85
N ARG A 72 3.67 -15.37 -4.55
CA ARG A 72 4.40 -14.41 -5.38
C ARG A 72 5.91 -14.53 -5.27
N GLY A 73 6.43 -15.30 -4.31
CA GLY A 73 7.86 -15.54 -4.15
C GLY A 73 8.23 -16.00 -2.75
N ASP A 74 9.50 -15.76 -2.39
CA ASP A 74 10.17 -16.37 -1.25
C ASP A 74 9.55 -16.02 0.11
N LEU A 75 9.22 -14.74 0.35
CA LEU A 75 8.60 -14.32 1.61
C LEU A 75 7.28 -15.06 1.87
N GLU A 76 6.34 -15.01 0.93
CA GLU A 76 5.06 -15.73 1.04
C GLU A 76 5.24 -17.24 1.17
N SER A 77 6.21 -17.81 0.45
CA SER A 77 6.47 -19.25 0.47
C SER A 77 7.05 -19.70 1.80
N SER A 78 8.00 -18.95 2.37
CA SER A 78 8.62 -19.24 3.66
C SER A 78 7.63 -19.19 4.83
N LEU A 79 6.61 -18.33 4.73
CA LEU A 79 5.56 -18.19 5.73
C LEU A 79 4.36 -19.10 5.48
N ASN A 80 4.31 -19.81 4.34
CA ASN A 80 3.14 -20.54 3.86
C ASN A 80 1.87 -19.66 3.83
N ARG A 81 2.04 -18.43 3.30
CA ARG A 81 1.01 -17.39 3.19
C ARG A 81 0.95 -16.85 1.76
N PRO A 82 0.50 -17.65 0.77
CA PRO A 82 0.29 -17.12 -0.56
C PRO A 82 -0.80 -16.05 -0.54
N TRP A 83 -0.69 -15.02 -1.39
CA TRP A 83 -1.70 -13.97 -1.55
C TRP A 83 -3.12 -14.52 -1.79
N SER A 84 -3.21 -15.70 -2.39
CA SER A 84 -4.46 -16.38 -2.74
C SER A 84 -5.09 -17.21 -1.60
N ALA A 85 -4.40 -17.34 -0.46
CA ALA A 85 -4.96 -18.00 0.70
C ALA A 85 -6.22 -17.27 1.20
N SER A 86 -7.09 -17.94 1.96
CA SER A 86 -8.38 -17.39 2.39
C SER A 86 -8.29 -15.98 3.01
N ALA A 87 -7.28 -15.74 3.86
CA ALA A 87 -7.05 -14.42 4.45
C ALA A 87 -6.66 -13.39 3.38
N GLY A 88 -5.65 -13.69 2.55
CA GLY A 88 -5.16 -12.82 1.48
C GLY A 88 -6.25 -12.45 0.47
N CYS A 89 -7.02 -13.42 -0.03
CA CYS A 89 -8.16 -13.18 -0.92
C CYS A 89 -9.22 -12.27 -0.27
N THR A 90 -9.49 -12.45 1.02
CA THR A 90 -10.50 -11.66 1.74
C THR A 90 -10.07 -10.20 1.85
N VAL A 91 -8.85 -9.94 2.32
CA VAL A 91 -8.35 -8.57 2.47
C VAL A 91 -8.09 -7.90 1.12
N THR A 92 -7.72 -8.66 0.09
CA THR A 92 -7.63 -8.16 -1.30
C THR A 92 -8.98 -7.61 -1.77
N ALA A 93 -10.07 -8.36 -1.57
CA ALA A 93 -11.41 -7.92 -1.95
C ALA A 93 -11.87 -6.67 -1.17
N GLN A 94 -11.47 -6.55 0.11
CA GLN A 94 -11.74 -5.37 0.92
C GLN A 94 -10.92 -4.17 0.44
N ALA A 95 -9.64 -4.36 0.11
CA ALA A 95 -8.75 -3.33 -0.42
C ALA A 95 -9.26 -2.77 -1.76
N LEU A 96 -9.83 -3.61 -2.62
CA LEU A 96 -10.44 -3.15 -3.89
C LEU A 96 -11.54 -2.09 -3.68
N ALA A 97 -12.28 -2.17 -2.57
CA ALA A 97 -13.29 -1.16 -2.22
C ALA A 97 -12.67 0.03 -1.46
N LEU A 98 -11.72 -0.24 -0.57
CA LEU A 98 -11.13 0.78 0.30
C LEU A 98 -10.15 1.69 -0.44
N MET A 99 -9.29 1.15 -1.31
CA MET A 99 -8.26 1.92 -2.02
C MET A 99 -8.86 3.12 -2.79
N PRO A 100 -9.87 2.95 -3.66
CA PRO A 100 -10.48 4.09 -4.36
C PRO A 100 -11.11 5.12 -3.42
N LEU A 101 -11.65 4.70 -2.28
CA LEU A 101 -12.19 5.61 -1.27
C LEU A 101 -11.08 6.48 -0.70
N CYS A 102 -10.00 5.86 -0.21
CA CYS A 102 -8.85 6.57 0.35
C CYS A 102 -8.23 7.56 -0.67
N LEU A 103 -8.07 7.10 -1.92
CA LEU A 103 -7.51 7.90 -3.00
C LEU A 103 -8.38 9.11 -3.37
N ASN A 104 -9.71 8.98 -3.30
CA ASN A 104 -10.62 10.11 -3.54
C ASN A 104 -10.55 11.14 -2.40
N VAL A 105 -10.47 10.69 -1.14
CA VAL A 105 -10.31 11.59 0.02
C VAL A 105 -9.00 12.38 -0.12
N LEU A 106 -7.88 11.71 -0.40
CA LEU A 106 -6.60 12.37 -0.65
C LEU A 106 -6.70 13.39 -1.79
N LYS A 107 -7.27 12.99 -2.92
CA LYS A 107 -7.40 13.86 -4.11
C LYS A 107 -8.29 15.07 -3.85
N SER A 108 -9.28 14.97 -2.96
CA SER A 108 -10.18 16.07 -2.62
C SER A 108 -9.50 17.26 -1.95
N ALA A 109 -8.32 17.05 -1.34
CA ALA A 109 -7.51 18.10 -0.74
C ALA A 109 -6.61 18.83 -1.75
N LEU A 110 -6.54 18.38 -3.01
CA LEU A 110 -5.56 18.84 -3.99
C LEU A 110 -6.12 19.90 -4.94
N ASN A 111 -5.32 20.95 -5.19
CA ASN A 111 -5.59 21.97 -6.21
C ASN A 111 -4.77 21.69 -7.48
N GLY A 112 -5.00 20.54 -8.11
CA GLY A 112 -4.33 20.16 -9.36
C GLY A 112 -4.01 18.67 -9.45
N ASP A 113 -3.28 18.30 -10.50
CA ASP A 113 -2.79 16.93 -10.68
C ASP A 113 -1.42 16.76 -10.01
N ILE A 114 -1.36 15.81 -9.08
CA ILE A 114 -0.13 15.36 -8.45
C ILE A 114 0.20 13.97 -9.01
N PRO A 115 1.48 13.68 -9.34
CA PRO A 115 1.88 12.36 -9.78
C PRO A 115 1.61 11.32 -8.69
N ALA A 116 1.12 10.15 -9.11
CA ALA A 116 1.05 8.98 -8.26
C ALA A 116 1.70 7.78 -8.95
N THR A 117 2.29 6.90 -8.17
CA THR A 117 2.98 5.72 -8.69
C THR A 117 2.94 4.57 -7.69
N THR A 118 3.17 3.35 -8.18
CA THR A 118 3.45 2.17 -7.36
C THR A 118 4.94 1.80 -7.35
N VAL A 119 5.78 2.62 -8.02
CA VAL A 119 7.19 2.33 -8.29
C VAL A 119 8.10 3.30 -7.50
N PRO A 120 8.86 2.82 -6.49
CA PRO A 120 9.70 3.66 -5.63
C PRO A 120 10.68 4.56 -6.40
N ALA A 121 11.36 4.03 -7.41
CA ALA A 121 12.31 4.82 -8.21
C ALA A 121 11.66 6.01 -8.93
N THR A 122 10.38 5.89 -9.29
CA THR A 122 9.61 6.99 -9.89
C THR A 122 9.22 8.00 -8.83
N TRP A 123 8.79 7.53 -7.66
CA TRP A 123 8.45 8.39 -6.53
C TRP A 123 9.66 9.17 -5.99
N PHE A 124 10.83 8.55 -5.90
CA PHE A 124 12.09 9.24 -5.53
C PHE A 124 12.56 10.24 -6.59
N ARG A 125 12.06 10.19 -7.82
CA ARG A 125 12.40 11.18 -8.85
C ARG A 125 11.39 12.33 -8.87
N ASP A 126 10.10 11.99 -8.83
CA ASP A 126 9.01 12.90 -9.16
C ASP A 126 8.24 13.39 -7.92
N GLY A 127 8.42 12.74 -6.76
CA GLY A 127 7.64 12.99 -5.56
C GLY A 127 6.18 12.53 -5.69
N GLY A 128 5.28 13.22 -4.99
CA GLY A 128 3.85 12.93 -5.01
C GLY A 128 3.46 11.72 -4.15
N LEU A 129 2.52 10.92 -4.66
CA LEU A 129 1.96 9.78 -3.94
C LEU A 129 2.61 8.45 -4.38
N LEU A 130 3.15 7.69 -3.42
CA LEU A 130 3.48 6.28 -3.60
C LEU A 130 2.38 5.42 -2.98
N VAL A 131 1.85 4.45 -3.72
CA VAL A 131 0.99 3.39 -3.17
C VAL A 131 1.78 2.10 -3.06
N TRP A 132 1.79 1.49 -1.87
CA TRP A 132 2.60 0.31 -1.58
C TRP A 132 1.85 -0.74 -0.77
N GLU A 133 2.38 -1.95 -0.76
CA GLU A 133 1.81 -3.09 -0.04
C GLU A 133 2.52 -3.32 1.29
N ALA A 134 1.77 -3.24 2.37
CA ALA A 134 2.23 -3.70 3.68
C ALA A 134 1.99 -5.21 3.80
N PHE A 135 3.05 -5.96 4.08
CA PHE A 135 2.97 -7.39 4.34
C PHE A 135 3.22 -7.63 5.83
N VAL A 136 2.18 -7.55 6.66
CA VAL A 136 2.29 -7.83 8.10
C VAL A 136 1.72 -9.22 8.37
N SER A 137 2.58 -10.16 8.78
CA SER A 137 2.18 -11.56 8.91
C SER A 137 2.89 -12.31 10.04
N GLY A 138 2.29 -13.42 10.45
CA GLY A 138 2.91 -14.39 11.36
C GLY A 138 3.15 -13.83 12.76
N LYS A 139 4.41 -13.95 13.23
CA LYS A 139 4.83 -13.49 14.57
C LYS A 139 5.00 -11.97 14.66
N HIS A 140 4.95 -11.28 13.53
CA HIS A 140 5.10 -9.84 13.42
C HIS A 140 3.75 -9.12 13.40
N LYS A 141 2.68 -9.77 13.88
CA LYS A 141 1.42 -9.09 14.20
C LYS A 141 1.50 -8.46 15.58
N GLY A 142 1.05 -7.21 15.67
CA GLY A 142 0.86 -6.49 16.92
C GLY A 142 -0.31 -7.03 17.76
N ASN A 143 -0.66 -6.31 18.82
CA ASN A 143 -1.73 -6.72 19.73
C ASN A 143 -3.11 -6.26 19.22
N ASP A 144 -3.15 -5.19 18.41
CA ASP A 144 -4.34 -4.68 17.73
C ASP A 144 -4.04 -4.29 16.26
N HIS A 145 -5.09 -3.95 15.50
CA HIS A 145 -4.99 -3.58 14.08
C HIS A 145 -4.18 -2.30 13.82
N ALA A 146 -4.16 -1.37 14.79
CA ALA A 146 -3.36 -0.15 14.67
C ALA A 146 -1.87 -0.45 14.90
N ASP A 147 -1.55 -1.45 15.73
CA ASP A 147 -0.17 -1.94 15.89
C ASP A 147 0.36 -2.57 14.59
N ASP A 148 -0.45 -3.31 13.84
CA ASP A 148 -0.05 -3.87 12.54
C ASP A 148 0.31 -2.75 11.53
N ALA A 149 -0.54 -1.73 11.45
CA ALA A 149 -0.26 -0.54 10.63
C ALA A 149 1.01 0.21 11.10
N ASP A 150 1.23 0.34 12.42
CA ASP A 150 2.43 0.99 12.98
C ASP A 150 3.72 0.21 12.65
N LEU A 151 3.67 -1.12 12.71
CA LEU A 151 4.78 -1.97 12.27
C LEU A 151 5.08 -1.79 10.78
N ALA A 152 4.05 -1.69 9.95
CA ALA A 152 4.21 -1.42 8.52
C ALA A 152 4.87 -0.05 8.25
N VAL A 153 4.43 1.01 8.95
CA VAL A 153 5.05 2.34 8.84
C VAL A 153 6.52 2.29 9.25
N LYS A 154 6.84 1.68 10.38
CA LYS A 154 8.23 1.54 10.86
C LYS A 154 9.10 0.80 9.85
N ALA A 155 8.62 -0.32 9.34
CA ALA A 155 9.33 -1.09 8.31
C ALA A 155 9.59 -0.29 7.03
N PHE A 156 8.64 0.56 6.61
CA PHE A 156 8.86 1.48 5.49
C PHE A 156 9.92 2.53 5.82
N MET A 157 9.82 3.17 6.99
CA MET A 157 10.71 4.25 7.40
C MET A 157 12.16 3.76 7.60
N ASP A 158 12.34 2.56 8.14
CA ASP A 158 13.65 1.95 8.39
C ASP A 158 14.42 1.64 7.10
N ARG A 159 13.72 1.48 5.96
CA ARG A 159 14.36 1.30 4.64
C ARG A 159 14.97 2.58 4.08
N GLY A 160 14.51 3.75 4.51
CA GLY A 160 15.00 5.04 4.02
C GLY A 160 14.94 5.19 2.50
N ASP A 161 16.09 5.41 1.86
CA ASP A 161 16.22 5.54 0.40
C ASP A 161 16.34 4.20 -0.35
N ARG A 162 16.33 3.07 0.38
CA ARG A 162 16.47 1.72 -0.16
C ARG A 162 15.17 0.93 -0.05
N LEU A 163 14.18 1.39 -0.80
CA LEU A 163 12.88 0.72 -0.92
C LEU A 163 12.96 -0.42 -1.95
N ASP A 164 13.63 -1.51 -1.58
CA ASP A 164 13.59 -2.79 -2.29
C ASP A 164 12.31 -3.56 -1.89
N SER A 165 11.77 -4.41 -2.78
CA SER A 165 10.57 -5.21 -2.49
C SER A 165 10.95 -6.56 -1.86
N ASP A 166 10.20 -7.01 -0.84
CA ASP A 166 10.39 -8.35 -0.25
C ASP A 166 9.76 -9.48 -1.07
N ILE A 167 8.97 -9.09 -2.07
CA ILE A 167 8.42 -10.00 -3.08
C ILE A 167 9.13 -9.69 -4.40
N PRO A 168 9.64 -10.71 -5.11
CA PRO A 168 10.39 -10.52 -6.34
C PRO A 168 9.52 -9.93 -7.45
N ASP A 169 10.15 -9.16 -8.33
CA ASP A 169 9.53 -8.62 -9.52
C ASP A 169 9.08 -9.74 -10.47
N GLN A 170 7.83 -9.65 -10.91
CA GLN A 170 7.26 -10.51 -11.94
C GLN A 170 6.12 -9.75 -12.65
N PRO A 171 5.74 -10.15 -13.89
CA PRO A 171 4.55 -9.60 -14.53
C PRO A 171 3.35 -9.66 -13.59
N ALA A 172 2.64 -8.54 -13.45
CA ALA A 172 1.62 -8.39 -12.42
C ALA A 172 0.38 -7.68 -12.98
N PHE A 173 -0.76 -7.88 -12.35
CA PHE A 173 -1.93 -7.05 -12.50
C PHE A 173 -2.01 -6.17 -11.26
N SER A 174 -1.70 -4.89 -11.41
CA SER A 174 -1.69 -3.94 -10.30
C SER A 174 -3.08 -3.37 -10.04
N MET A 175 -3.69 -3.82 -8.95
CA MET A 175 -4.96 -3.28 -8.47
C MET A 175 -4.78 -1.87 -7.92
N ALA A 176 -3.60 -1.55 -7.36
CA ALA A 176 -3.26 -0.20 -6.94
C ALA A 176 -3.20 0.79 -8.13
N ALA A 177 -2.51 0.43 -9.22
CA ALA A 177 -2.48 1.28 -10.43
C ALA A 177 -3.88 1.41 -11.05
N ALA A 178 -4.67 0.34 -11.05
CA ALA A 178 -6.06 0.39 -11.50
C ALA A 178 -6.93 1.32 -10.63
N ALA A 179 -6.77 1.29 -9.30
CA ALA A 179 -7.48 2.17 -8.38
C ALA A 179 -7.07 3.65 -8.56
N LEU A 180 -5.77 3.92 -8.76
CA LEU A 180 -5.25 5.25 -9.10
C LEU A 180 -5.88 5.80 -10.39
N LEU A 181 -5.91 5.00 -11.47
CA LEU A 181 -6.57 5.41 -12.71
C LEU A 181 -8.07 5.63 -12.53
N ALA A 182 -8.77 4.74 -11.82
CA ALA A 182 -10.20 4.85 -11.57
C ALA A 182 -10.57 6.13 -10.79
N THR A 183 -9.64 6.61 -9.94
CA THR A 183 -9.78 7.85 -9.15
C THR A 183 -9.08 9.05 -9.79
N LYS A 184 -8.71 8.93 -11.08
CA LYS A 184 -8.16 10.00 -11.92
C LYS A 184 -6.83 10.56 -11.41
N TRP A 185 -5.99 9.76 -10.76
CA TRP A 185 -4.61 10.15 -10.49
C TRP A 185 -3.74 10.04 -11.75
N ALA A 186 -2.71 10.87 -11.81
CA ALA A 186 -1.73 10.82 -12.89
C ALA A 186 -0.76 9.66 -12.62
N VAL A 187 -1.07 8.48 -13.16
CA VAL A 187 -0.26 7.27 -13.10
C VAL A 187 0.03 6.77 -14.52
N ARG A 188 1.22 6.21 -14.73
CA ARG A 188 1.64 5.66 -16.02
C ARG A 188 0.94 4.34 -16.30
N SER A 189 0.46 4.13 -17.53
CA SER A 189 -0.30 2.93 -17.89
C SER A 189 0.49 1.63 -17.74
N GLU A 190 1.82 1.70 -17.88
CA GLU A 190 2.71 0.54 -17.75
C GLU A 190 2.67 -0.03 -16.32
N GLU A 191 2.33 0.79 -15.32
CA GLU A 191 2.21 0.38 -13.92
C GLU A 191 1.02 -0.55 -13.67
N LEU A 192 0.04 -0.63 -14.59
CA LEU A 192 -1.01 -1.66 -14.55
C LEU A 192 -0.46 -3.08 -14.65
N THR A 193 0.67 -3.23 -15.34
CA THR A 193 1.30 -4.53 -15.61
C THR A 193 2.56 -4.79 -14.78
N ALA A 194 2.90 -3.87 -13.89
CA ALA A 194 4.08 -3.92 -13.04
C ALA A 194 3.71 -4.23 -11.58
N PRO A 195 4.57 -4.94 -10.83
CA PRO A 195 4.34 -5.16 -9.42
C PRO A 195 4.46 -3.84 -8.64
N SER A 196 3.67 -3.70 -7.58
CA SER A 196 3.89 -2.66 -6.57
C SER A 196 4.93 -3.16 -5.57
N ILE A 197 5.69 -2.24 -4.97
CA ILE A 197 6.60 -2.61 -3.88
C ILE A 197 5.83 -3.25 -2.71
N VAL A 198 6.40 -4.34 -2.19
CA VAL A 198 5.92 -5.02 -0.98
C VAL A 198 6.95 -4.87 0.13
N ILE A 199 6.50 -4.41 1.30
CA ILE A 199 7.34 -4.19 2.48
C ILE A 199 6.75 -4.94 3.67
N SER A 200 7.56 -5.80 4.26
CA SER A 200 7.33 -6.55 5.49
C SER A 200 8.18 -5.96 6.60
N PRO A 201 7.67 -5.88 7.84
CA PRO A 201 8.50 -5.86 9.04
C PRO A 201 9.36 -7.13 9.08
N GLU A 202 10.63 -7.01 9.49
CA GLU A 202 11.53 -8.16 9.70
C GLU A 202 10.99 -9.19 10.69
#